data_AF-A0A0M8NTD5-F1
#
_entry.id   AF-A0A0M8NTD5-F1
#
_cell.length_a   1.000
_cell.length_b   1.000
_cell.length_c   1.000
_cell.angle_alpha   90.00
_cell.angle_beta   90.00
_cell.angle_gamma   90.00
#
_symmetry.space_group_name_H-M   'P 1'
#
loop_
_entity.id
_entity.type
_entity.pdbx_description
1 polymer ?
#
loop_
_entity_poly.entity_id
_entity_poly.type
_entity_poly.pdbx_seq_one_letter_code
_entity_poly.pdbx_strand_id
1 'polypeptide(L)'
;MPWPKPHPAPANDVSVFCFYYHTQNSQPRTEISNAFSDTVRLEVSRLSSAQCWSCSTTETEFAHVIAQNDGQVPCWIEAGLLPFSLNAVTNCIQLCPTCHAAFDRSDDPRWMFLPTDLNFFMRHEFEDRRRRAQTDPSFSRIVPTAKDYRDHHTSKGLQQSIQIQFRFISDSI
;
A
#
# COMPACT_ATOMS: atom_id res chain seq x y z
N MET A 1 10.06 13.01 -51.39
CA MET A 1 9.80 13.99 -50.33
C MET A 1 10.04 13.30 -48.99
N PRO A 2 10.96 13.79 -48.13
CA PRO A 2 11.24 13.16 -46.84
C PRO A 2 10.25 13.61 -45.77
N TRP A 3 9.91 12.69 -44.87
CA TRP A 3 9.09 12.91 -43.68
C TRP A 3 9.71 13.95 -42.73
N PRO A 4 8.91 14.79 -42.04
CA PRO A 4 9.43 15.71 -41.05
C PRO A 4 10.00 14.94 -39.85
N LYS A 5 11.18 15.37 -39.38
CA LYS A 5 11.80 14.83 -38.18
C LYS A 5 10.96 15.23 -36.94
N PRO A 6 10.74 14.31 -35.98
CA PRO A 6 10.04 14.68 -34.75
C PRO A 6 10.87 15.70 -33.96
N HIS A 7 10.18 16.75 -33.48
CA HIS A 7 10.74 17.72 -32.55
C HIS A 7 11.05 17.07 -31.20
N PRO A 8 12.13 17.48 -30.51
CA PRO A 8 12.40 17.01 -29.15
C PRO A 8 11.27 17.48 -28.22
N ALA A 9 10.66 16.54 -27.51
CA ALA A 9 9.72 16.83 -26.44
C ALA A 9 10.47 17.58 -25.31
N PRO A 10 9.84 18.57 -24.66
CA PRO A 10 10.43 19.21 -23.50
C PRO A 10 10.63 18.18 -22.38
N ALA A 11 11.88 18.02 -21.97
CA ALA A 11 12.28 17.24 -20.82
C ALA A 11 11.73 17.90 -19.56
N ASN A 12 10.66 17.34 -19.00
CA ASN A 12 10.25 17.48 -17.61
C ASN A 12 9.29 16.34 -17.29
N ASP A 13 9.77 15.12 -17.51
CA ASP A 13 9.21 13.94 -16.87
C ASP A 13 10.13 13.66 -15.67
N VAL A 14 9.70 14.09 -14.48
CA VAL A 14 10.39 13.70 -13.24
C VAL A 14 10.00 12.25 -12.99
N SER A 15 10.58 11.36 -13.79
CA SER A 15 10.59 9.94 -13.50
C SER A 15 11.40 9.76 -12.22
N VAL A 16 10.72 9.41 -11.13
CA VAL A 16 11.36 9.04 -9.87
C VAL A 16 12.09 7.72 -10.11
N PHE A 17 13.33 7.80 -10.62
CA PHE A 17 14.23 6.66 -10.69
C PHE A 17 14.87 6.47 -9.31
N CYS A 18 14.20 5.67 -8.48
CA CYS A 18 14.82 5.12 -7.29
C CYS A 18 15.72 3.95 -7.70
N PHE A 19 17.00 4.24 -7.94
CA PHE A 19 18.02 3.20 -8.06
C PHE A 19 18.25 2.55 -6.69
N TYR A 20 18.22 1.21 -6.65
CA TYR A 20 18.73 0.43 -5.53
C TYR A 20 20.22 0.76 -5.32
N TYR A 21 20.53 1.60 -4.34
CA TYR A 21 21.87 1.70 -3.78
C TYR A 21 21.88 1.04 -2.41
N HIS A 22 22.35 -0.21 -2.37
CA HIS A 22 22.73 -0.89 -1.15
C HIS A 22 24.08 -0.36 -0.67
N THR A 23 24.10 0.81 -0.03
CA THR A 23 25.28 1.26 0.73
C THR A 23 25.19 0.73 2.15
N GLN A 24 26.03 -0.26 2.48
CA GLN A 24 26.25 -0.66 3.87
C GLN A 24 26.98 0.48 4.59
N ASN A 25 26.23 1.23 5.40
CA ASN A 25 26.81 2.16 6.35
C ASN A 25 26.42 1.70 7.76
N SER A 26 27.35 1.05 8.44
CA SER A 26 27.21 0.60 9.82
C SER A 26 27.35 1.79 10.77
N GLN A 27 26.25 2.50 10.99
CA GLN A 27 26.06 3.36 12.16
C GLN A 27 25.27 2.60 13.24
N PRO A 28 25.49 2.88 14.53
CA PRO A 28 24.87 2.12 15.62
C PRO A 28 23.36 2.32 15.56
N ARG A 29 22.66 1.25 15.18
CA ARG A 29 21.21 1.19 15.08
C ARG A 29 20.67 1.35 16.49
N THR A 30 20.08 2.50 16.83
CA THR A 30 19.03 2.48 17.85
C THR A 30 18.01 1.45 17.35
N GLU A 31 17.78 0.40 18.16
CA GLU A 31 16.88 -0.70 17.83
C GLU A 31 15.46 -0.15 17.66
N ILE A 32 15.14 0.37 16.48
CA ILE A 32 13.76 0.54 16.05
C ILE A 32 13.27 -0.90 15.91
N SER A 33 12.53 -1.35 16.92
CA SER A 33 11.88 -2.64 16.91
C SER A 33 11.00 -2.72 15.66
N ASN A 34 11.20 -3.75 14.85
CA ASN A 34 10.34 -4.03 13.72
C ASN A 34 8.95 -4.56 14.19
N ALA A 35 8.72 -4.70 15.50
CA ALA A 35 7.46 -5.20 16.02
C ALA A 35 6.44 -4.06 16.24
N PHE A 36 5.16 -4.37 15.99
CA PHE A 36 4.06 -3.52 16.43
C PHE A 36 4.01 -3.40 17.95
N SER A 37 3.69 -2.21 18.47
CA SER A 37 3.45 -1.98 19.89
C SER A 37 2.18 -2.67 20.38
N ASP A 38 2.07 -2.91 21.67
CA ASP A 38 0.89 -3.56 22.27
C ASP A 38 -0.41 -2.78 22.01
N THR A 39 -0.35 -1.45 22.00
CA THR A 39 -1.50 -0.60 21.66
C THR A 39 -1.99 -0.85 20.23
N VAL A 40 -1.07 -0.99 19.28
CA VAL A 40 -1.42 -1.29 17.88
C VAL A 40 -2.02 -2.68 17.78
N ARG A 41 -1.40 -3.68 18.42
CA ARG A 41 -1.91 -5.05 18.44
C ARG A 41 -3.32 -5.14 19.02
N LEU A 42 -3.56 -4.46 20.15
CA LEU A 42 -4.86 -4.43 20.82
C LEU A 42 -5.94 -3.81 19.93
N GLU A 43 -5.63 -2.69 19.29
CA GLU A 43 -6.59 -2.01 18.41
C GLU A 43 -6.90 -2.83 17.15
N VAL A 44 -5.88 -3.47 16.55
CA VAL A 44 -6.08 -4.36 15.40
C VAL A 44 -6.96 -5.55 15.79
N SER A 45 -6.73 -6.18 16.95
CA SER A 45 -7.60 -7.25 17.48
C SER A 45 -9.04 -6.80 17.65
N ARG A 46 -9.25 -5.57 18.13
CA ARG A 46 -10.60 -5.00 18.28
C ARG A 46 -11.29 -4.83 16.92
N LEU A 47 -10.54 -4.45 15.88
CA LEU A 47 -11.05 -4.24 14.52
C LEU A 47 -11.29 -5.54 13.75
N SER A 48 -10.43 -6.55 13.92
CA SER A 48 -10.51 -7.85 13.25
C SER A 48 -11.34 -8.89 14.01
N SER A 49 -11.85 -8.56 15.19
CA SER A 49 -12.47 -9.52 16.12
C SER A 49 -11.53 -10.65 16.56
N ALA A 50 -10.22 -10.36 16.65
CA ALA A 50 -9.17 -11.32 17.02
C ALA A 50 -9.16 -12.60 16.17
N GLN A 51 -9.48 -12.47 14.88
CA GLN A 51 -9.53 -13.57 13.93
C GLN A 51 -8.66 -13.28 12.72
N CYS A 52 -8.17 -14.36 12.11
CA CYS A 52 -7.46 -14.30 10.84
C CYS A 52 -8.39 -13.64 9.83
N TRP A 53 -7.93 -12.53 9.26
CA TRP A 53 -8.74 -11.77 8.33
C TRP A 53 -9.10 -12.59 7.07
N SER A 54 -8.26 -13.57 6.70
CA SER A 54 -8.47 -14.40 5.51
C SER A 54 -9.36 -15.63 5.74
N CYS A 55 -9.16 -16.37 6.83
CA CYS A 55 -9.83 -17.67 7.06
C CYS A 55 -10.59 -17.76 8.39
N SER A 56 -10.65 -16.67 9.16
CA SER A 56 -11.42 -16.53 10.40
C SER A 56 -10.99 -17.41 11.59
N THR A 57 -9.84 -18.09 11.52
CA THR A 57 -9.28 -18.81 12.68
C THR A 57 -8.81 -17.85 13.78
N THR A 58 -8.87 -18.27 15.04
CA THR A 58 -8.52 -17.42 16.20
C THR A 58 -7.04 -17.36 16.53
N GLU A 59 -6.25 -18.34 16.10
CA GLU A 59 -4.79 -18.33 16.26
C GLU A 59 -4.17 -17.42 15.21
N THR A 60 -3.80 -16.20 15.62
CA THR A 60 -3.33 -15.15 14.71
C THR A 60 -2.01 -14.52 15.13
N GLU A 61 -1.29 -14.07 14.13
CA GLU A 61 -0.11 -13.22 14.18
C GLU A 61 -0.42 -11.86 13.55
N PHE A 62 0.46 -10.89 13.76
CA PHE A 62 0.33 -9.54 13.23
C PHE A 62 1.33 -9.32 12.10
N ALA A 63 0.82 -9.23 10.88
CA ALA A 63 1.60 -9.02 9.67
C ALA A 63 1.62 -7.54 9.27
N HIS A 64 2.73 -7.09 8.69
CA HIS A 64 2.83 -5.80 8.02
C HIS A 64 2.30 -5.91 6.59
N VAL A 65 1.29 -5.13 6.22
CA VAL A 65 0.77 -5.11 4.83
C VAL A 65 1.83 -4.58 3.87
N ILE A 66 2.55 -3.55 4.28
CA ILE A 66 3.77 -3.05 3.64
C ILE A 66 4.95 -3.45 4.52
N ALA A 67 5.78 -4.35 4.00
CA ALA A 67 6.95 -4.85 4.71
C ALA A 67 7.93 -3.72 5.04
N GLN A 68 8.46 -3.70 6.26
CA GLN A 68 9.39 -2.66 6.71
C GLN A 68 10.71 -2.64 5.95
N ASN A 69 11.14 -3.81 5.48
CA ASN A 69 12.38 -3.99 4.74
C ASN A 69 12.19 -3.92 3.22
N ASP A 70 11.00 -3.51 2.74
CA ASP A 70 10.81 -3.27 1.32
C ASP A 70 11.67 -2.07 0.88
N GLY A 71 12.56 -2.33 -0.07
CA GLY A 71 13.51 -1.33 -0.58
C GLY A 71 12.85 -0.11 -1.23
N GLN A 72 11.56 -0.19 -1.58
CA GLN A 72 10.80 0.90 -2.19
C GLN A 72 10.13 1.83 -1.17
N VAL A 73 10.07 1.45 0.10
CA VAL A 73 9.45 2.27 1.16
C VAL A 73 9.97 3.71 1.18
N PRO A 74 11.29 3.98 1.13
CA PRO A 74 11.80 5.36 1.12
C PRO A 74 11.24 6.18 -0.04
N CYS A 75 11.11 5.56 -1.23
CA CYS A 75 10.61 6.20 -2.43
C CYS A 75 9.13 6.52 -2.34
N TRP A 76 8.33 5.64 -1.73
CA TRP A 76 6.92 5.89 -1.51
C TRP A 76 6.67 6.98 -0.46
N ILE A 77 7.51 7.06 0.57
CA ILE A 77 7.49 8.16 1.56
C ILE A 77 7.83 9.48 0.87
N GLU A 78 8.93 9.53 0.12
CA GLU A 78 9.35 10.74 -0.62
C GLU A 78 8.29 11.20 -1.62
N ALA A 79 7.64 10.25 -2.31
CA ALA A 79 6.54 10.52 -3.24
C ALA A 79 5.22 10.94 -2.55
N GLY A 80 5.16 10.94 -1.21
CA GLY A 80 3.97 11.27 -0.43
C GLY A 80 2.85 10.23 -0.55
N LEU A 81 3.16 8.98 -0.86
CA LEU A 81 2.19 7.88 -1.03
C LEU A 81 1.83 7.18 0.28
N LEU A 82 2.70 7.27 1.29
CA LEU A 82 2.50 6.67 2.61
C LEU A 82 2.29 7.76 3.67
N PRO A 83 1.04 8.16 3.95
CA PRO A 83 0.73 9.21 4.93
C PRO A 83 0.74 8.69 6.38
N PHE A 84 1.30 7.52 6.64
CA PHE A 84 1.29 6.84 7.94
C PHE A 84 2.62 6.14 8.22
N SER A 85 2.89 5.88 9.49
CA SER A 85 4.04 5.07 9.92
C SER A 85 3.79 3.59 9.61
N LEU A 86 4.83 2.87 9.18
CA LEU A 86 4.74 1.42 8.92
C LEU A 86 4.35 0.60 10.17
N ASN A 87 4.53 1.15 11.37
CA ASN A 87 4.09 0.54 12.62
C ASN A 87 2.68 0.97 13.05
N ALA A 88 1.93 1.68 12.20
CA ALA A 88 0.55 2.08 12.48
C ALA A 88 -0.44 0.92 12.30
N VAL A 89 -1.60 1.05 12.96
CA VAL A 89 -2.75 0.15 12.81
C VAL A 89 -3.15 -0.06 11.35
N THR A 90 -3.04 0.98 10.52
CA THR A 90 -3.40 0.93 9.09
C THR A 90 -2.51 0.04 8.24
N ASN A 91 -1.30 -0.28 8.72
CA ASN A 91 -0.36 -1.19 8.05
C ASN A 91 -0.31 -2.57 8.70
N CYS A 92 -1.21 -2.86 9.65
CA CYS A 92 -1.22 -4.09 10.41
C CYS A 92 -2.44 -4.92 10.06
N ILE A 93 -2.24 -6.20 9.79
CA ILE A 93 -3.32 -7.16 9.56
C ILE A 93 -3.11 -8.43 10.37
N GLN A 94 -4.21 -9.00 10.87
CA GLN A 94 -4.18 -10.28 11.55
C GLN A 94 -4.34 -11.44 10.58
N LEU A 95 -3.39 -12.37 10.63
CA LEU A 95 -3.36 -13.58 9.81
C LEU A 95 -2.98 -14.77 10.67
N CYS A 96 -3.54 -15.95 10.40
CA CYS A 96 -3.01 -17.17 11.00
C CYS A 96 -1.64 -17.50 10.39
N PRO A 97 -0.81 -18.33 11.06
CA PRO A 97 0.54 -18.64 10.58
C PRO A 97 0.57 -19.13 9.12
N THR A 98 -0.43 -19.92 8.69
CA THR A 98 -0.53 -20.40 7.31
C THR A 98 -0.83 -19.28 6.31
N CYS A 99 -1.79 -18.40 6.61
CA CYS A 99 -2.12 -17.27 5.74
C CYS A 99 -0.99 -16.24 5.69
N HIS A 100 -0.32 -16.00 6.83
CA HIS A 100 0.82 -15.10 6.95
C HIS A 100 2.00 -15.61 6.11
N ALA A 101 2.36 -16.88 6.25
CA ALA A 101 3.42 -17.48 5.44
C ALA A 101 3.10 -17.44 3.93
N ALA A 102 1.82 -17.60 3.55
CA ALA A 102 1.40 -17.48 2.15
C ALA A 102 1.43 -16.04 1.63
N PHE A 103 1.21 -15.05 2.50
CA PHE A 103 1.26 -13.63 2.18
C PHE A 103 2.70 -13.15 1.94
N ASP A 104 3.63 -13.59 2.78
CA ASP A 104 5.03 -13.17 2.74
C ASP A 104 5.85 -13.77 1.59
N ARG A 105 5.24 -14.65 0.77
CA ARG A 105 5.90 -15.23 -0.40
C ARG A 105 6.13 -14.16 -1.47
N SER A 106 7.39 -13.78 -1.64
CA SER A 106 7.81 -12.78 -2.64
C SER A 106 7.87 -13.31 -4.07
N ASP A 107 8.07 -14.63 -4.23
CA ASP A 107 8.16 -15.32 -5.52
C ASP A 107 6.78 -15.58 -6.14
N ASP A 108 5.81 -15.91 -5.29
CA ASP A 108 4.44 -16.24 -5.66
C ASP A 108 3.53 -15.95 -4.46
N PRO A 109 3.05 -14.69 -4.34
CA PRO A 109 2.05 -14.34 -3.35
C PRO A 109 0.75 -15.03 -3.78
N ARG A 110 0.50 -16.21 -3.20
CA ARG A 110 -0.69 -17.05 -3.46
C ARG A 110 -2.00 -16.28 -3.30
N TRP A 111 -1.96 -15.14 -2.63
CA TRP A 111 -3.04 -14.19 -2.53
C TRP A 111 -2.52 -12.76 -2.36
N MET A 112 -3.32 -11.78 -2.75
CA MET A 112 -3.00 -10.35 -2.67
C MET A 112 -4.23 -9.52 -2.28
N PHE A 113 -4.00 -8.35 -1.69
CA PHE A 113 -5.06 -7.39 -1.41
C PHE A 113 -5.37 -6.55 -2.66
N LEU A 114 -6.55 -6.71 -3.23
CA LEU A 114 -7.04 -5.88 -4.33
C LEU A 114 -8.24 -5.01 -3.90
N PRO A 115 -8.20 -3.69 -4.15
CA PRO A 115 -9.38 -2.87 -3.97
C PRO A 115 -10.50 -3.28 -4.93
N THR A 116 -11.71 -3.39 -4.42
CA THR A 116 -12.92 -3.72 -5.18
C THR A 116 -13.28 -2.69 -6.26
N ASP A 117 -12.92 -1.41 -6.07
CA ASP A 117 -13.14 -0.35 -7.05
C ASP A 117 -11.86 0.45 -7.30
N LEU A 118 -11.05 -0.02 -8.26
CA LEU A 118 -9.84 0.67 -8.70
C LEU A 118 -10.13 2.06 -9.30
N ASN A 119 -11.32 2.29 -9.86
CA ASN A 119 -11.67 3.59 -10.44
C ASN A 119 -11.79 4.70 -9.38
N PHE A 120 -12.03 4.34 -8.12
CA PHE A 120 -11.95 5.31 -7.03
C PHE A 120 -10.54 5.90 -6.91
N PHE A 121 -9.52 5.04 -6.83
CA PHE A 121 -8.13 5.48 -6.66
C PHE A 121 -7.60 6.19 -7.90
N MET A 122 -7.97 5.73 -9.10
CA MET A 122 -7.57 6.40 -10.34
C MET A 122 -8.12 7.83 -10.42
N ARG A 123 -9.40 8.05 -10.08
CA ARG A 123 -9.98 9.40 -10.07
C ARG A 123 -9.28 10.32 -9.07
N HIS A 124 -9.01 9.85 -7.86
CA HIS A 124 -8.25 10.61 -6.87
C HIS A 124 -6.86 11.01 -7.39
N GLU A 125 -6.13 10.09 -8.03
CA GLU A 125 -4.82 10.41 -8.61
C GLU A 125 -4.92 11.43 -9.75
N PHE A 126 -5.92 11.33 -10.63
CA PHE A 126 -6.12 12.31 -11.70
C PHE A 126 -6.45 13.70 -11.16
N GLU A 127 -7.33 13.78 -10.16
CA GLU A 127 -7.72 15.04 -9.52
C GLU A 127 -6.54 15.67 -8.76
N ASP A 128 -5.76 14.88 -8.03
CA ASP A 128 -4.56 15.34 -7.34
C ASP A 128 -3.50 15.85 -8.31
N ARG A 129 -3.23 15.12 -9.41
CA ARG A 129 -2.31 15.57 -10.46
C ARG A 129 -2.76 16.90 -11.07
N ARG A 130 -4.05 17.02 -11.40
CA ARG A 130 -4.61 18.27 -11.96
C ARG A 130 -4.44 19.42 -10.97
N ARG A 131 -4.70 19.19 -9.68
CA ARG A 131 -4.50 20.18 -8.61
C ARG A 131 -3.04 20.60 -8.55
N ARG A 132 -2.09 19.65 -8.45
CA ARG A 132 -0.65 19.93 -8.37
C ARG A 132 -0.08 20.62 -9.63
N ALA A 133 -0.69 20.41 -10.79
CA ALA A 133 -0.32 21.13 -12.01
C ALA A 133 -0.80 22.60 -12.02
N GLN A 134 -1.85 22.92 -11.26
CA GLN A 134 -2.42 24.27 -11.17
C GLN A 134 -1.88 25.07 -9.98
N THR A 135 -1.40 24.38 -8.94
CA THR A 135 -0.74 24.98 -7.77
C THR A 135 0.78 24.88 -7.87
N ASP A 136 1.49 25.48 -6.91
CA ASP A 136 2.94 25.33 -6.77
C ASP A 136 3.33 23.82 -6.70
N PRO A 137 4.37 23.37 -7.43
CA PRO A 137 4.95 22.03 -7.30
C PRO A 137 5.30 21.62 -5.86
N SER A 138 5.46 22.58 -4.94
CA SER A 138 5.73 22.34 -3.52
C SER A 138 4.56 21.74 -2.74
N PHE A 139 3.33 21.73 -3.27
CA PHE A 139 2.20 21.14 -2.57
C PHE A 139 2.30 19.62 -2.51
N SER A 140 2.20 19.08 -1.29
CA SER A 140 2.22 17.64 -1.05
C SER A 140 1.08 16.91 -1.77
N ARG A 141 1.34 15.65 -2.10
CA ARG A 141 0.34 14.73 -2.65
C ARG A 141 -0.81 14.55 -1.66
N ILE A 142 -2.05 14.55 -2.16
CA ILE A 142 -3.23 14.16 -1.40
C ILE A 142 -3.62 12.74 -1.81
N VAL A 143 -3.52 11.80 -0.88
CA VAL A 143 -3.96 10.42 -1.07
C VAL A 143 -5.32 10.19 -0.41
N PRO A 144 -6.20 9.36 -0.98
CA PRO A 144 -7.47 9.04 -0.36
C PRO A 144 -7.25 8.28 0.95
N THR A 145 -8.04 8.60 1.96
CA THR A 145 -8.02 7.90 3.25
C THR A 145 -8.87 6.63 3.20
N ALA A 146 -8.65 5.73 4.15
CA ALA A 146 -9.54 4.57 4.35
C ALA A 146 -10.99 5.00 4.62
N LYS A 147 -11.22 6.20 5.20
CA LYS A 147 -12.57 6.74 5.39
C LYS A 147 -13.21 7.11 4.06
N ASP A 148 -12.49 7.82 3.21
CA ASP A 148 -12.99 8.25 1.89
C ASP A 148 -13.43 7.04 1.05
N TYR A 149 -12.65 5.96 1.09
CA TYR A 149 -12.99 4.74 0.36
C TYR A 149 -14.22 4.03 0.94
N ARG A 150 -14.37 3.98 2.29
CA ARG A 150 -15.59 3.44 2.92
C ARG A 150 -16.83 4.26 2.59
N ASP A 151 -16.72 5.59 2.61
CA ASP A 151 -17.83 6.49 2.27
C ASP A 151 -18.24 6.32 0.80
N HIS A 152 -17.27 6.13 -0.11
CA HIS A 152 -17.51 5.83 -1.51
C HIS A 152 -18.30 4.52 -1.70
N HIS A 153 -17.94 3.45 -0.99
CA HIS A 153 -18.69 2.19 -1.00
C HIS A 153 -20.11 2.36 -0.45
N THR A 154 -20.25 3.10 0.65
CA THR A 154 -21.55 3.38 1.27
C THR A 154 -22.47 4.14 0.31
N SER A 155 -21.95 5.17 -0.37
CA SER A 155 -22.74 5.96 -1.34
C SER A 155 -23.14 5.17 -2.59
N LYS A 156 -22.40 4.12 -2.94
CA LYS A 156 -22.75 3.19 -4.02
C LYS A 156 -23.73 2.09 -3.60
N GLY A 157 -24.19 2.07 -2.35
CA GLY A 157 -25.02 0.98 -1.83
C GLY A 157 -24.28 -0.36 -1.72
N LEU A 158 -22.95 -0.35 -1.80
CA LEU A 158 -22.10 -1.50 -1.54
C LEU A 158 -21.92 -1.64 -0.02
N GLN A 159 -23.02 -1.92 0.69
CA GLN A 159 -22.96 -2.35 2.09
C GLN A 159 -22.81 -3.86 2.13
N GLN A 160 -21.57 -4.35 2.14
CA GLN A 160 -21.23 -5.64 2.77
C GLN A 160 -19.73 -5.85 2.78
N SER A 161 -19.14 -5.69 3.97
CA SER A 161 -17.74 -6.00 4.32
C SER A 161 -16.70 -5.28 3.47
N ILE A 162 -15.53 -4.99 4.02
CA ILE A 162 -14.37 -4.70 3.18
C ILE A 162 -13.97 -6.04 2.55
N GLN A 163 -14.80 -6.57 1.64
CA GLN A 163 -14.50 -7.72 0.82
C GLN A 163 -13.52 -7.23 -0.24
N ILE A 164 -12.27 -7.15 0.18
CA ILE A 164 -11.14 -7.33 -0.73
C ILE A 164 -11.46 -8.62 -1.46
N GLN A 165 -11.71 -8.50 -2.76
CA GLN A 165 -12.19 -9.62 -3.56
C GLN A 165 -11.03 -10.60 -3.70
N PHE A 166 -11.12 -11.74 -3.01
CA PHE A 166 -10.16 -12.82 -3.14
C PHE A 166 -10.22 -13.36 -4.57
N ARG A 167 -9.12 -13.24 -5.32
CA ARG A 167 -8.86 -14.11 -6.45
C ARG A 167 -7.75 -15.06 -6.04
N PHE A 168 -8.11 -16.32 -5.79
CA PHE A 168 -7.14 -17.40 -5.95
C PHE A 168 -6.76 -17.40 -7.43
N ILE A 169 -5.49 -17.08 -7.73
CA ILE A 169 -4.92 -17.42 -9.02
C ILE A 169 -4.60 -18.91 -8.90
N SER A 170 -5.56 -19.77 -9.25
CA SER A 170 -5.27 -21.19 -9.40
C SER A 170 -4.52 -21.37 -10.71
N ASP A 171 -3.28 -21.82 -10.64
CA ASP A 171 -2.55 -22.34 -11.78
C ASP A 171 -3.34 -23.51 -12.36
N SER A 172 -3.89 -23.30 -13.56
CA SER A 172 -4.25 -24.42 -14.43
C SER A 172 -2.95 -24.89 -15.06
N ILE A 173 -2.50 -26.07 -14.63
CA ILE A 173 -1.43 -26.87 -15.25
C ILE A 173 -1.79 -27.15 -16.71
#